data_AF-A0A7S1GYG0-F1
#
_entry.id   AF-A0A7S1GYG0-F1
#
_cell.length_a   1.000
_cell.length_b   1.000
_cell.length_c   1.000
_cell.angle_alpha   90.00
_cell.angle_beta   90.00
_cell.angle_gamma   90.00
#
_symmetry.space_group_name_H-M   'P 1'
#
loop_
_entity.id
_entity.type
_entity.pdbx_description
1 polymer ?
#
loop_
_entity_poly.entity_id
_entity_poly.type
_entity_poly.pdbx_seq_one_letter_code
_entity_poly.pdbx_strand_id
1 'polypeptide(L)'
;MADSHDALDAIERIGTHAQKVEEYKKLATKLLSEGNMQGLKTFVCRLAEDAPSRGEAVPTMISRQVLQDFVGEIFTSTLPQALRRELGQLALQKLKARLSSFEEPFSIVSEKMADILQEDEDWAGAASILSHIPLTSSQRNISDDYKAKMYVRIAMLYLEAEDEVAAETFVGGSHALV
;
A
#
# COMPACT_ATOMS: atom_id res chain seq x y z
N MET A 1 -3.58 14.62 20.28
CA MET A 1 -2.37 13.77 20.31
C MET A 1 -2.59 12.49 21.10
N ALA A 2 -3.14 12.55 22.32
CA ALA A 2 -3.56 11.35 23.08
C ALA A 2 -4.71 10.58 22.40
N ASP A 3 -5.67 11.30 21.84
CA ASP A 3 -6.92 10.75 21.26
C ASP A 3 -6.71 9.63 20.22
N SER A 4 -5.75 9.75 19.30
CA SER A 4 -5.53 8.73 18.26
C SER A 4 -4.88 7.44 18.80
N HIS A 5 -3.96 7.56 19.76
CA HIS A 5 -3.38 6.38 20.42
C HIS A 5 -4.39 5.71 21.35
N ASP A 6 -5.11 6.51 22.14
CA ASP A 6 -6.15 6.04 23.04
C ASP A 6 -7.30 5.35 22.27
N ALA A 7 -7.67 5.87 21.09
CA ALA A 7 -8.67 5.25 20.21
C ALA A 7 -8.20 3.91 19.64
N LEU A 8 -6.94 3.82 19.19
CA LEU A 8 -6.38 2.54 18.71
C LEU A 8 -6.36 1.50 19.83
N ASP A 9 -5.92 1.88 21.03
CA ASP A 9 -5.89 0.99 22.20
C ASP A 9 -7.30 0.60 22.68
N ALA A 10 -8.32 1.44 22.44
CA ALA A 10 -9.71 1.12 22.72
C ALA A 10 -10.25 0.06 21.73
N ILE A 11 -9.91 0.19 20.44
CA ILE A 11 -10.34 -0.76 19.39
C ILE A 11 -9.73 -2.14 19.64
N GLU A 12 -8.50 -2.21 20.14
CA GLU A 12 -7.84 -3.50 20.41
C GLU A 12 -8.50 -4.32 21.51
N ARG A 13 -9.13 -3.65 22.50
CA ARG A 13 -9.87 -4.31 23.59
C ARG A 13 -11.21 -4.92 23.16
N ILE A 14 -11.67 -4.63 21.94
CA ILE A 14 -12.92 -5.19 21.41
C ILE A 14 -12.73 -6.71 21.21
N GLY A 15 -13.62 -7.55 21.71
CA GLY A 15 -13.48 -9.01 21.54
C GLY A 15 -13.81 -9.50 20.12
N THR A 16 -14.68 -8.79 19.40
CA THR A 16 -15.24 -9.25 18.13
C THR A 16 -14.46 -8.73 16.91
N HIS A 17 -14.02 -9.63 16.04
CA HIS A 17 -13.28 -9.27 14.81
C HIS A 17 -14.06 -8.32 13.89
N ALA A 18 -15.36 -8.57 13.67
CA ALA A 18 -16.18 -7.72 12.80
C ALA A 18 -16.29 -6.27 13.33
N GLN A 19 -16.44 -6.12 14.64
CA GLN A 19 -16.50 -4.80 15.28
C GLN A 19 -15.13 -4.10 15.24
N LYS A 20 -14.02 -4.83 15.43
CA LYS A 20 -12.67 -4.26 15.27
C LYS A 20 -12.49 -3.64 13.89
N VAL A 21 -12.81 -4.39 12.83
CA VAL A 21 -12.68 -3.91 11.44
C VAL A 21 -13.50 -2.65 11.22
N GLU A 22 -14.75 -2.65 11.67
CA GLU A 22 -15.66 -1.50 11.50
C GLU A 22 -15.17 -0.25 12.23
N GLU A 23 -14.71 -0.39 13.48
CA GLU A 23 -14.18 0.75 14.24
C GLU A 23 -12.86 1.27 13.67
N TYR A 24 -11.99 0.40 13.15
CA TYR A 24 -10.79 0.84 12.43
C TYR A 24 -11.13 1.64 11.17
N LYS A 25 -12.14 1.21 10.41
CA LYS A 25 -12.61 1.95 9.22
C LYS A 25 -13.17 3.32 9.60
N LYS A 26 -14.03 3.38 10.63
CA LYS A 26 -14.56 4.66 11.13
C LYS A 26 -13.45 5.61 11.58
N LEU A 27 -12.44 5.09 12.29
CA LEU A 27 -11.29 5.88 12.71
C LEU A 27 -10.48 6.39 11.50
N ALA A 28 -10.23 5.54 10.51
CA ALA A 28 -9.57 5.93 9.26
C ALA A 28 -10.32 7.07 8.56
N THR A 29 -11.63 6.93 8.32
CA THR A 29 -12.44 7.97 7.67
C THR A 29 -12.46 9.27 8.49
N LYS A 30 -12.53 9.18 9.83
CA LYS A 30 -12.42 10.35 10.71
C LYS A 30 -11.07 11.05 10.55
N LEU A 31 -9.97 10.31 10.62
CA LEU A 31 -8.61 10.87 10.48
C LEU A 31 -8.37 11.49 9.10
N LEU A 32 -8.90 10.88 8.03
CA LEU A 32 -8.84 11.39 6.66
C LEU A 32 -9.63 12.70 6.52
N SER A 33 -10.83 12.77 7.09
CA SER A 33 -11.67 13.99 7.03
C SER A 33 -11.12 15.15 7.87
N GLU A 34 -10.48 14.85 9.01
CA GLU A 34 -9.78 15.83 9.83
C GLU A 34 -8.44 16.29 9.23
N GLY A 35 -7.91 15.58 8.23
CA GLY A 35 -6.59 15.85 7.66
C GLY A 35 -5.45 15.66 8.68
N ASN A 36 -5.66 14.84 9.71
CA ASN A 36 -4.70 14.66 10.80
C ASN A 36 -3.56 13.73 10.37
N MET A 37 -2.54 14.33 9.74
CA MET A 37 -1.38 13.60 9.20
C MET A 37 -0.68 12.74 10.26
N GLN A 38 -0.50 13.25 11.48
CA GLN A 38 0.17 12.48 12.52
C GLN A 38 -0.65 11.25 12.93
N GLY A 39 -1.98 11.39 13.05
CA GLY A 39 -2.87 10.27 13.34
C GLY A 39 -2.88 9.22 12.23
N LEU A 40 -2.89 9.66 10.97
CA LEU A 40 -2.83 8.76 9.80
C LEU A 40 -1.51 7.99 9.74
N LYS A 41 -0.38 8.64 10.01
CA LYS A 41 0.93 7.97 10.10
C LYS A 41 0.95 6.94 11.21
N THR A 42 0.49 7.31 12.41
CA THR A 42 0.38 6.37 13.54
C THR A 42 -0.51 5.18 13.19
N PHE A 43 -1.64 5.41 12.53
CA PHE A 43 -2.58 4.38 12.10
C PHE A 43 -1.91 3.36 11.16
N VAL A 44 -1.23 3.83 10.12
CA VAL A 44 -0.49 2.96 9.17
C VAL A 44 0.60 2.17 9.90
N CYS A 45 1.42 2.83 10.71
CA CYS A 45 2.49 2.17 11.48
C CYS A 45 1.90 1.07 12.36
N ARG A 46 0.83 1.36 13.11
CA ARG A 46 0.25 0.42 14.07
C ARG A 46 -0.33 -0.83 13.41
N LEU A 47 -0.95 -0.69 12.24
CA LEU A 47 -1.56 -1.82 11.52
C LEU A 47 -0.54 -2.65 10.74
N ALA A 48 0.52 -2.01 10.23
CA ALA A 48 1.55 -2.67 9.45
C ALA A 48 2.64 -3.30 10.32
N GLU A 49 2.89 -2.81 11.53
CA GLU A 49 3.89 -3.37 12.45
C GLU A 49 3.51 -4.76 12.98
N ASP A 50 4.52 -5.55 13.32
CA ASP A 50 4.33 -6.83 14.01
C ASP A 50 3.81 -6.60 15.44
N ALA A 51 3.20 -7.65 16.01
CA ALA A 51 2.92 -7.70 17.43
C ALA A 51 4.19 -7.34 18.22
N PRO A 52 4.17 -6.37 19.14
CA PRO A 52 5.26 -6.24 20.09
C PRO A 52 5.37 -7.55 20.89
N SER A 53 6.57 -7.91 21.34
CA SER A 53 6.82 -9.11 22.16
C SER A 53 6.02 -9.13 23.48
N ARG A 54 5.42 -7.99 23.85
CA ARG A 54 4.43 -7.83 24.91
C ARG A 54 3.27 -6.99 24.40
N GLY A 55 2.15 -7.63 24.06
CA GLY A 55 0.92 -6.97 23.63
C GLY A 55 0.06 -7.90 22.77
N GLU A 56 -1.22 -7.59 22.63
CA GLU A 56 -2.06 -8.21 21.61
C GLU A 56 -1.81 -7.51 20.29
N ALA A 57 -1.24 -8.22 19.31
CA ALA A 57 -1.21 -7.72 17.94
C ALA A 57 -2.62 -7.58 17.40
N VAL A 58 -2.84 -6.56 16.56
CA VAL A 58 -3.95 -6.65 15.60
C VAL A 58 -3.72 -7.91 14.76
N PRO A 59 -4.68 -8.86 14.72
CA PRO A 59 -4.55 -10.05 13.89
C PRO A 59 -4.27 -9.64 12.44
N THR A 60 -3.27 -10.24 11.80
CA THR A 60 -2.84 -9.89 10.44
C THR A 60 -3.99 -9.85 9.43
N MET A 61 -4.99 -10.72 9.61
CA MET A 61 -6.21 -10.73 8.80
C MET A 61 -7.01 -9.41 8.89
N ILE A 62 -7.16 -8.86 10.10
CA ILE A 62 -7.83 -7.58 10.34
C ILE A 62 -6.99 -6.44 9.76
N SER A 63 -5.68 -6.41 10.05
CA SER A 63 -4.78 -5.40 9.49
C SER A 63 -4.82 -5.38 7.97
N ARG A 64 -4.79 -6.55 7.32
CA ARG A 64 -4.82 -6.67 5.86
C ARG A 64 -6.10 -6.06 5.27
N GLN A 65 -7.26 -6.41 5.83
CA GLN A 65 -8.55 -5.89 5.38
C GLN A 65 -8.62 -4.37 5.56
N VAL A 66 -8.28 -3.88 6.75
CA VAL A 66 -8.35 -2.45 7.07
C VAL A 66 -7.35 -1.66 6.23
N LEU A 67 -6.11 -2.13 6.07
CA LEU A 67 -5.10 -1.46 5.27
C LEU A 67 -5.48 -1.42 3.79
N GLN A 68 -6.05 -2.49 3.25
CA GLN A 68 -6.52 -2.52 1.85
C GLN A 68 -7.59 -1.45 1.59
N ASP A 69 -8.58 -1.33 2.47
CA ASP A 69 -9.63 -0.32 2.34
C ASP A 69 -9.05 1.09 2.54
N PHE A 70 -8.22 1.26 3.57
CA PHE A 70 -7.58 2.54 3.90
C PHE A 70 -6.69 3.08 2.77
N VAL A 71 -5.87 2.24 2.14
CA VAL A 71 -5.00 2.70 1.05
C VAL A 71 -5.81 3.13 -0.16
N GLY A 72 -6.95 2.48 -0.44
CA GLY A 72 -7.88 2.92 -1.47
C GLY A 72 -8.48 4.30 -1.14
N GLU A 73 -8.88 4.51 0.11
CA GLU A 73 -9.44 5.79 0.57
C GLU A 73 -8.44 6.95 0.52
N ILE A 74 -7.15 6.71 0.80
CA ILE A 74 -6.12 7.77 0.70
C ILE A 74 -6.16 8.42 -0.69
N PHE A 75 -6.21 7.62 -1.76
CA PHE A 75 -6.09 8.15 -3.12
C PHE A 75 -7.40 8.69 -3.69
N THR A 76 -8.55 8.29 -3.15
CA THR A 76 -9.88 8.82 -3.55
C THR A 76 -10.35 9.99 -2.69
N SER A 77 -9.70 10.23 -1.55
CA SER A 77 -10.00 11.36 -0.67
C SER A 77 -9.69 12.72 -1.30
N THR A 78 -10.29 13.77 -0.75
CA THR A 78 -10.04 15.18 -1.11
C THR A 78 -8.71 15.72 -0.57
N LEU A 79 -7.83 14.84 -0.06
CA LEU A 79 -6.54 15.24 0.48
C LEU A 79 -5.63 15.84 -0.61
N PRO A 80 -4.85 16.89 -0.27
CA PRO A 80 -3.82 17.42 -1.16
C PRO A 80 -2.88 16.31 -1.64
N GLN A 81 -2.45 16.38 -2.90
CA GLN A 81 -1.56 15.38 -3.52
C GLN A 81 -0.27 15.18 -2.71
N ALA A 82 0.29 16.24 -2.12
CA ALA A 82 1.46 16.16 -1.26
C ALA A 82 1.24 15.24 -0.03
N LEU A 83 0.07 15.31 0.61
CA LEU A 83 -0.26 14.46 1.76
C LEU A 83 -0.52 13.02 1.32
N ARG A 84 -1.18 12.82 0.17
CA ARG A 84 -1.40 11.49 -0.42
C ARG A 84 -0.07 10.81 -0.75
N ARG A 85 0.89 11.57 -1.31
CA ARG A 85 2.25 11.11 -1.62
C ARG A 85 3.00 10.72 -0.35
N GLU A 86 2.98 11.56 0.68
CA GLU A 86 3.66 11.29 1.95
C GLU A 86 3.11 10.05 2.65
N LEU A 87 1.78 9.89 2.71
CA LEU A 87 1.15 8.70 3.28
C LEU A 87 1.39 7.45 2.45
N GLY A 88 1.32 7.57 1.11
CA GLY A 88 1.62 6.46 0.20
C GLY A 88 3.07 5.97 0.35
N GLN A 89 4.04 6.88 0.46
CA GLN A 89 5.45 6.52 0.71
C GLN A 89 5.62 5.78 2.05
N LEU A 90 5.00 6.29 3.13
CA LEU A 90 5.03 5.62 4.42
C LEU A 90 4.38 4.23 4.35
N ALA A 91 3.23 4.11 3.69
CA ALA A 91 2.54 2.85 3.50
C ALA A 91 3.42 1.86 2.73
N LEU A 92 4.03 2.26 1.60
CA LEU A 92 4.95 1.40 0.85
C LEU A 92 6.10 0.90 1.73
N GLN A 93 6.74 1.79 2.50
CA GLN A 93 7.83 1.41 3.39
C GLN A 93 7.40 0.36 4.42
N LYS A 94 6.25 0.58 5.07
CA LYS A 94 5.75 -0.30 6.14
C LYS A 94 5.21 -1.63 5.60
N LEU A 95 4.49 -1.61 4.49
CA LEU A 95 3.96 -2.82 3.85
C LEU A 95 5.09 -3.68 3.26
N LYS A 96 6.12 -3.06 2.67
CA LYS A 96 7.29 -3.77 2.12
C LYS A 96 8.03 -4.59 3.17
N ALA A 97 8.11 -4.12 4.41
CA ALA A 97 8.74 -4.85 5.51
C ALA A 97 8.08 -6.21 5.78
N ARG A 98 6.79 -6.33 5.48
CA ARG A 98 5.99 -7.56 5.67
C ARG A 98 5.23 -7.90 4.40
N LEU A 99 5.90 -7.80 3.25
CA LEU A 99 5.26 -7.88 1.93
C LEU A 99 4.41 -9.13 1.75
N SER A 100 4.88 -10.30 2.21
CA SER A 100 4.10 -11.55 2.16
C SER A 100 2.75 -11.45 2.86
N SER A 101 2.64 -10.65 3.93
CA SER A 101 1.38 -10.46 4.65
C SER A 101 0.50 -9.35 4.07
N PHE A 102 1.00 -8.57 3.12
CA PHE A 102 0.36 -7.33 2.68
C PHE A 102 0.47 -7.09 1.16
N GLU A 103 0.57 -8.16 0.37
CA GLU A 103 0.77 -8.06 -1.08
C GLU A 103 -0.33 -7.25 -1.80
N GLU A 104 -1.59 -7.44 -1.43
CA GLU A 104 -2.73 -6.72 -2.02
C GLU A 104 -2.70 -5.22 -1.72
N PRO A 105 -2.70 -4.75 -0.44
CA PRO A 105 -2.57 -3.32 -0.15
C PRO A 105 -1.27 -2.73 -0.69
N PHE A 106 -0.16 -3.49 -0.72
CA PHE A 106 1.09 -3.01 -1.32
C PHE A 106 0.94 -2.77 -2.83
N SER A 107 0.27 -3.66 -3.56
CA SER A 107 0.00 -3.50 -5.00
C SER A 107 -0.83 -2.25 -5.26
N ILE A 108 -1.93 -2.06 -4.50
CA ILE A 108 -2.82 -0.90 -4.65
C ILE A 108 -2.06 0.41 -4.44
N VAL A 109 -1.28 0.52 -3.37
CA VAL A 109 -0.48 1.73 -3.11
C VAL A 109 0.56 1.94 -4.20
N SER A 110 1.23 0.88 -4.63
CA SER A 110 2.29 0.94 -5.65
C SER A 110 1.76 1.48 -6.97
N GLU A 111 0.63 0.96 -7.43
CA GLU A 111 -0.02 1.42 -8.67
C GLU A 111 -0.42 2.90 -8.58
N LYS A 112 -1.04 3.32 -7.48
CA LYS A 112 -1.46 4.72 -7.29
C LYS A 112 -0.30 5.69 -7.10
N MET A 113 0.75 5.27 -6.42
CA MET A 113 1.96 6.07 -6.29
C MET A 113 2.70 6.19 -7.62
N ALA A 114 2.73 5.14 -8.44
CA ALA A 114 3.30 5.21 -9.78
C ALA A 114 2.48 6.13 -10.71
N ASP A 115 1.16 6.19 -10.56
CA ASP A 115 0.32 7.17 -11.28
C ASP A 115 0.75 8.61 -10.90
N ILE A 116 0.89 8.90 -9.60
CA ILE A 116 1.34 10.22 -9.12
C ILE A 116 2.74 10.57 -9.64
N LEU A 117 3.68 9.62 -9.58
CA LEU A 117 5.06 9.87 -10.04
C LEU A 117 5.15 10.10 -11.55
N GLN A 118 4.32 9.43 -12.35
CA GLN A 118 4.23 9.70 -13.79
C GLN A 118 3.67 11.10 -14.07
N GLU A 119 2.69 11.57 -13.31
CA GLU A 119 2.19 12.95 -13.42
C GLU A 119 3.28 13.99 -13.10
N ASP A 120 4.24 13.63 -12.23
CA ASP A 120 5.40 14.44 -11.91
C ASP A 120 6.60 14.23 -12.88
N GLU A 121 6.42 13.43 -13.95
CA GLU A 121 7.47 13.02 -14.89
C GLU A 121 8.65 12.25 -14.23
N ASP A 122 8.45 11.68 -13.04
CA ASP A 122 9.40 10.77 -12.38
C ASP A 122 9.19 9.32 -12.86
N TRP A 123 9.59 9.07 -14.11
CA TRP A 123 9.46 7.76 -14.77
C TRP A 123 10.24 6.66 -14.05
N ALA A 124 11.46 6.96 -13.62
CA ALA A 124 12.34 6.03 -12.90
C ALA A 124 11.75 5.64 -11.54
N GLY A 125 11.23 6.61 -10.78
CA GLY A 125 10.54 6.36 -9.51
C GLY A 125 9.28 5.51 -9.69
N ALA A 126 8.47 5.82 -10.71
CA ALA A 126 7.28 5.03 -11.03
C ALA A 126 7.62 3.58 -11.39
N ALA A 127 8.59 3.36 -12.28
CA ALA A 127 9.06 2.03 -12.67
C ALA A 127 9.58 1.24 -11.45
N SER A 128 10.42 1.89 -10.65
CA SER A 128 11.00 1.31 -9.44
C SER A 128 9.92 0.85 -8.47
N ILE A 129 8.90 1.66 -8.18
CA ILE A 129 7.81 1.26 -7.27
C ILE A 129 7.07 0.03 -7.81
N LEU A 130 6.66 0.05 -9.09
CA LEU A 130 5.92 -1.05 -9.70
C LEU A 130 6.73 -2.34 -9.79
N SER A 131 8.06 -2.26 -9.97
CA SER A 131 8.96 -3.41 -10.02
C SER A 131 8.97 -4.25 -8.73
N HIS A 132 8.58 -3.66 -7.60
CA HIS A 132 8.52 -4.34 -6.31
C HIS A 132 7.21 -5.12 -6.09
N ILE A 133 6.23 -4.98 -6.97
CA ILE A 133 4.97 -5.71 -6.86
C ILE A 133 5.25 -7.20 -7.11
N PRO A 134 4.86 -8.11 -6.19
CA PRO A 134 5.01 -9.54 -6.43
C PRO A 134 4.00 -10.01 -7.48
N LEU A 135 4.44 -10.06 -8.75
CA LEU A 135 3.65 -10.55 -9.89
C LEU A 135 3.50 -12.07 -9.91
N THR A 136 4.31 -12.78 -9.12
CA THR A 136 4.15 -14.20 -8.82
C THR A 136 3.88 -14.32 -7.32
N SER A 137 2.69 -14.78 -6.97
CA SER A 137 2.28 -14.93 -5.58
C SER A 137 1.74 -16.32 -5.35
N SER A 138 2.09 -16.92 -4.20
CA SER A 138 1.46 -18.14 -3.71
C SER A 138 0.16 -17.88 -2.95
N GLN A 139 -0.11 -16.63 -2.58
CA GLN A 139 -1.24 -16.22 -1.75
C GLN A 139 -2.36 -15.53 -2.54
N ARG A 140 -2.05 -14.98 -3.72
CA ARG A 140 -2.99 -14.30 -4.61
C ARG A 140 -2.98 -14.93 -6.00
N ASN A 141 -4.16 -15.21 -6.54
CA ASN A 141 -4.28 -15.59 -7.94
C ASN A 141 -4.20 -14.34 -8.82
N ILE A 142 -3.08 -14.17 -9.52
CA ILE A 142 -2.85 -13.04 -10.41
C ILE A 142 -3.01 -13.54 -11.85
N SER A 143 -3.94 -12.93 -12.60
CA SER A 143 -4.16 -13.30 -14.00
C SER A 143 -2.94 -12.99 -14.86
N ASP A 144 -2.72 -13.81 -15.88
CA ASP A 144 -1.58 -13.60 -16.79
C ASP A 144 -1.73 -12.28 -17.57
N ASP A 145 -2.98 -11.85 -17.85
CA ASP A 145 -3.28 -10.53 -18.42
C ASP A 145 -2.79 -9.38 -17.51
N TYR A 146 -3.04 -9.44 -16.20
CA TYR A 146 -2.54 -8.43 -15.28
C TYR A 146 -1.01 -8.45 -15.21
N LYS A 147 -0.38 -9.63 -15.14
CA LYS A 147 1.08 -9.76 -15.13
C LYS A 147 1.69 -9.14 -16.39
N ALA A 148 1.17 -9.48 -17.57
CA ALA A 148 1.64 -8.95 -18.85
C ALA A 148 1.50 -7.43 -18.90
N LYS A 149 0.35 -6.88 -18.50
CA LYS A 149 0.13 -5.42 -18.39
C LYS A 149 1.16 -4.76 -17.47
N MET A 150 1.45 -5.38 -16.33
CA MET A 150 2.45 -4.86 -15.39
C MET A 150 3.87 -4.90 -15.96
N TYR A 151 4.28 -6.00 -16.58
CA TYR A 151 5.59 -6.10 -17.24
C TYR A 151 5.76 -5.05 -18.34
N VAL A 152 4.76 -4.90 -19.21
CA VAL A 152 4.78 -3.90 -20.29
C VAL A 152 4.82 -2.49 -19.70
N ARG A 153 4.00 -2.19 -18.69
CA ARG A 153 3.98 -0.88 -18.04
C ARG A 153 5.33 -0.54 -17.42
N ILE A 154 5.96 -1.48 -16.71
CA ILE A 154 7.28 -1.25 -16.10
C ILE A 154 8.35 -1.04 -17.16
N ALA A 155 8.36 -1.86 -18.23
CA ALA A 155 9.30 -1.70 -19.34
C ALA A 155 9.17 -0.34 -20.02
N MET A 156 7.94 0.10 -20.32
CA MET A 156 7.69 1.42 -20.91
C MET A 156 8.21 2.54 -20.02
N LEU A 157 7.97 2.49 -18.71
CA LEU A 157 8.47 3.50 -17.78
C LEU A 157 10.00 3.56 -17.71
N TYR A 158 10.69 2.41 -17.77
CA TYR A 158 12.15 2.40 -17.84
C TYR A 158 12.68 2.93 -19.17
N LEU A 159 11.99 2.72 -20.29
CA LEU A 159 12.36 3.33 -21.58
C LEU A 159 12.21 4.85 -21.56
N GLU A 160 11.12 5.37 -20.99
CA GLU A 160 10.95 6.83 -20.79
C GLU A 160 12.01 7.42 -19.84
N ALA A 161 12.55 6.60 -18.93
CA ALA A 161 13.66 6.96 -18.06
C ALA A 161 15.06 6.79 -18.69
N GLU A 162 15.15 6.45 -19.98
CA GLU A 162 16.39 6.14 -20.70
C GLU A 162 17.20 4.96 -20.09
N ASP A 163 16.54 4.05 -19.37
CA ASP A 163 17.14 2.85 -18.77
C ASP A 163 16.74 1.59 -19.58
N GLU A 164 17.37 1.43 -20.74
CA GLU A 164 17.12 0.31 -21.65
C GLU A 164 17.44 -1.06 -21.00
N VAL A 165 18.45 -1.12 -20.13
CA VAL A 165 18.88 -2.35 -19.46
C VAL A 165 17.81 -2.83 -18.49
N ALA A 166 17.25 -1.92 -17.69
CA ALA A 166 16.13 -2.25 -16.82
C ALA A 166 14.90 -2.64 -17.66
N ALA A 167 14.60 -1.90 -18.72
CA ALA A 167 13.45 -2.18 -19.59
C ALA A 167 13.49 -3.58 -20.20
N GLU A 168 14.63 -4.01 -20.75
CA GLU A 168 14.81 -5.35 -21.36
C GLU A 168 14.47 -6.48 -20.39
N THR A 169 14.80 -6.32 -19.11
CA THR A 169 14.50 -7.30 -18.06
C THR A 169 12.99 -7.56 -17.95
N PHE A 170 12.16 -6.52 -18.08
CA PHE A 170 10.70 -6.64 -17.99
C PHE A 170 10.06 -7.04 -19.32
N VAL A 171 10.65 -6.68 -20.47
CA VAL A 171 10.22 -7.18 -21.79
C VAL A 171 10.39 -8.71 -21.87
N GLY A 172 11.51 -9.24 -21.40
CA GLY A 172 11.75 -10.69 -21.34
C GLY A 172 10.73 -11.42 -20.45
N GLY A 173 10.36 -10.83 -19.31
CA GLY A 173 9.34 -11.34 -18.41
C GLY A 173 7.93 -11.42 -19.03
N SER A 174 7.57 -10.46 -19.88
CA SER A 174 6.29 -10.49 -20.61
C SER A 174 6.22 -11.60 -21.66
N HIS A 175 7.34 -11.93 -22.31
CA HIS A 175 7.38 -12.99 -23.34
C HIS A 175 7.25 -14.39 -22.73
N ALA A 176 7.69 -14.60 -21.49
CA ALA A 176 7.60 -15.88 -20.80
C ALA A 176 6.17 -16.24 -20.31
N LEU A 177 5.21 -15.31 -20.43
CA LEU A 177 3.81 -15.50 -20.04
C LEU A 177 2.90 -15.91 -21.22
N VAL A 178 3.43 -15.92 -22.45
CA VAL A 178 2.71 -16.25 -23.69
C VAL A 178 3.05 -17.66 -24.15
#